data_AF-A0A0G0C8K3-F1
#
_entry.id   AF-A0A0G0C8K3-F1
#
_cell.length_a   1.000
_cell.length_b   1.000
_cell.length_c   1.000
_cell.angle_alpha   90.00
_cell.angle_beta   90.00
_cell.angle_gamma   90.00
#
_symmetry.space_group_name_H-M   'P 1'
#
loop_
_entity.id
_entity.type
_entity.pdbx_description
1 polymer ?
#
loop_
_entity_poly.entity_id
_entity_poly.type
_entity_poly.pdbx_seq_one_letter_code
_entity_poly.pdbx_strand_id
1 'polypeptide(L)' 'MTTTTHSCTILSMTTTNKQRLTLFINPAIIKQARVQAIVEESTLTSFVEKALVAYLPQEIIIKKQENR' A
#
# COMPACT_ATOMS: atom_id res chain seq x y z
N MET A 1 23.47 -21.59 -35.78
CA MET A 1 22.44 -21.52 -34.71
C MET A 1 22.92 -20.49 -33.70
N THR A 2 22.30 -19.32 -33.65
CA THR A 2 22.73 -18.20 -32.78
C THR A 2 21.82 -18.12 -31.56
N THR A 3 22.28 -18.67 -30.45
CA THR A 3 21.58 -18.63 -29.15
C THR A 3 21.75 -17.23 -28.55
N THR A 4 20.67 -16.45 -28.50
CA THR A 4 20.67 -15.14 -27.83
C THR A 4 20.11 -15.30 -26.42
N THR A 5 20.94 -15.12 -25.40
CA THR A 5 20.52 -15.16 -24.01
C THR A 5 20.04 -13.76 -23.61
N HIS A 6 18.72 -13.58 -23.49
CA HIS A 6 18.18 -12.38 -22.85
C HIS A 6 18.40 -12.50 -21.34
N SER A 7 19.43 -11.83 -20.84
CA SER A 7 19.61 -11.61 -19.41
C SER A 7 18.42 -10.79 -18.89
N CYS A 8 17.50 -11.46 -18.21
CA CYS A 8 16.41 -10.81 -17.52
C CYS A 8 16.93 -10.41 -16.15
N THR A 9 17.37 -9.16 -16.02
CA THR A 9 17.70 -8.58 -14.71
C THR A 9 16.41 -8.36 -13.94
N ILE A 10 16.28 -8.97 -12.76
CA ILE A 10 15.28 -8.51 -11.79
C ILE A 10 15.69 -7.09 -11.42
N LEU A 11 14.92 -6.10 -11.90
CA LEU A 11 15.02 -4.72 -11.46
C LEU A 11 14.72 -4.71 -9.95
N SER A 12 15.79 -4.62 -9.15
CA SER A 12 15.72 -4.40 -7.72
C SER A 12 14.80 -3.21 -7.45
N MET A 13 13.74 -3.43 -6.66
CA MET A 13 12.72 -2.42 -6.40
C MET A 13 13.35 -1.15 -5.84
N THR A 14 12.94 -0.05 -6.44
CA THR A 14 13.12 1.35 -6.04
C THR A 14 13.20 1.56 -4.53
N THR A 15 14.07 2.49 -4.13
CA THR A 15 14.52 2.92 -2.78
C THR A 15 13.44 3.45 -1.81
N THR A 16 12.21 2.96 -1.88
CA THR A 16 11.10 3.33 -0.99
C THR A 16 10.83 2.17 -0.04
N ASN A 17 10.95 2.38 1.27
CA ASN A 17 10.64 1.43 2.35
C ASN A 17 9.14 1.06 2.45
N LYS A 18 8.40 1.07 1.34
CA LYS A 18 6.96 0.81 1.29
C LYS A 18 6.71 -0.61 0.78
N GLN A 19 5.91 -1.37 1.53
CA GLN A 19 5.44 -2.69 1.10
C GLN A 19 4.20 -2.54 0.20
N ARG A 20 4.19 -3.22 -0.95
CA ARG A 20 2.99 -3.28 -1.83
C ARG A 20 1.94 -4.20 -1.21
N LEU A 21 0.70 -3.72 -1.15
CA LEU A 21 -0.47 -4.45 -0.66
C LEU A 21 -1.55 -4.49 -1.73
N THR A 22 -2.26 -5.61 -1.84
CA THR A 22 -3.44 -5.77 -2.72
C THR A 22 -4.68 -5.90 -1.84
N LEU A 23 -5.67 -5.03 -2.04
CA LEU A 23 -6.92 -5.02 -1.28
C LEU A 23 -8.12 -4.95 -2.22
N PHE A 24 -9.13 -5.78 -1.98
CA PHE A 24 -10.41 -5.72 -2.67
C PHE A 24 -11.38 -4.84 -1.89
N ILE A 25 -11.92 -3.81 -2.55
CA ILE A 25 -12.80 -2.81 -1.93
C ILE A 25 -14.02 -2.61 -2.82
N ASN A 26 -15.16 -2.25 -2.22
CA ASN A 26 -16.35 -1.86 -2.97
C ASN A 26 -16.02 -0.74 -3.99
N PRO A 27 -16.37 -0.89 -5.28
CA PRO A 27 -16.10 0.11 -6.31
C PRO A 27 -16.72 1.49 -6.05
N ALA A 28 -17.83 1.58 -5.31
CA ALA A 28 -18.41 2.87 -4.93
C ALA A 28 -17.47 3.65 -4.00
N ILE A 29 -16.87 2.95 -3.03
CA ILE A 29 -15.94 3.54 -2.05
C ILE A 29 -14.68 4.05 -2.75
N ILE A 30 -14.11 3.26 -3.67
CA ILE A 30 -12.88 3.68 -4.36
C ILE A 30 -13.11 4.91 -5.25
N LYS A 31 -14.30 5.07 -5.85
CA LYS A 31 -14.67 6.26 -6.62
C LYS A 31 -14.71 7.50 -5.73
N GLN A 32 -15.37 7.39 -4.57
CA GLN A 32 -15.44 8.49 -3.60
C GLN A 32 -14.05 8.85 -3.06
N ALA A 33 -13.24 7.86 -2.68
CA ALA A 33 -11.89 8.07 -2.19
C ALA A 33 -10.98 8.75 -3.24
N ARG A 34 -11.14 8.41 -4.53
CA ARG A 34 -10.40 9.10 -5.61
C ARG A 34 -10.80 10.56 -5.75
N VAL A 35 -12.09 10.87 -5.68
CA VAL A 35 -12.56 12.27 -5.73
C VAL A 35 -12.00 13.05 -4.55
N GLN A 36 -12.08 12.48 -3.35
CA GLN A 36 -11.54 13.12 -2.14
C GLN A 36 -10.03 13.37 -2.25
N ALA A 37 -9.27 12.39 -2.74
CA ALA A 37 -7.83 12.55 -2.93
C ALA A 37 -7.48 13.69 -3.90
N ILE A 38 -8.25 13.87 -4.97
CA ILE A 38 -8.07 14.97 -5.94
C ILE A 38 -8.37 16.33 -5.29
N VAL A 39 -9.44 16.44 -4.50
CA VAL A 39 -9.79 17.68 -3.77
C VAL A 39 -8.70 18.07 -2.78
N GLU A 40 -8.04 17.10 -2.17
CA GLU A 40 -6.90 17.31 -1.26
C GLU A 40 -5.54 17.43 -1.98
N GLU A 41 -5.53 17.54 -3.31
CA GLU A 41 -4.32 17.60 -4.15
C GLU A 41 -3.31 16.46 -3.82
N SER A 42 -3.85 15.27 -3.51
CA SER A 42 -3.10 14.10 -3.06
C SER A 42 -3.35 12.86 -3.91
N THR A 43 -2.56 11.81 -3.69
CA THR A 43 -2.76 10.54 -4.38
C THR A 43 -3.72 9.63 -3.62
N LEU A 44 -4.41 8.74 -4.34
CA LEU A 44 -5.25 7.70 -3.72
C LEU A 44 -4.46 6.86 -2.71
N THR A 45 -3.20 6.55 -3.00
CA THR A 45 -2.31 5.81 -2.09
C THR A 45 -2.08 6.58 -0.79
N SER A 46 -1.71 7.87 -0.89
CA SER A 46 -1.51 8.74 0.28
C SER A 46 -2.78 8.91 1.09
N PHE A 47 -3.95 9.01 0.43
CA PHE A 47 -5.24 9.12 1.09
C PHE A 47 -5.58 7.86 1.89
N VAL A 48 -5.38 6.68 1.30
CA VAL A 48 -5.59 5.40 1.99
C VAL A 48 -4.60 5.22 3.15
N GLU A 49 -3.33 5.60 2.98
CA GLU A 49 -2.33 5.57 4.07
C GLU A 49 -2.79 6.42 5.26
N LYS A 50 -3.25 7.66 5.02
CA LYS A 50 -3.80 8.53 6.09
C LYS A 50 -5.01 7.91 6.78
N ALA A 51 -5.94 7.34 6.00
CA ALA A 51 -7.13 6.70 6.55
C ALA A 51 -6.78 5.48 7.43
N LEU A 52 -5.80 4.67 7.01
CA LEU A 52 -5.31 3.54 7.80
C LEU A 52 -4.67 4.00 9.11
N VAL A 53 -3.84 5.05 9.07
CA VAL A 53 -3.22 5.63 10.27
C VAL A 53 -4.28 6.20 11.21
N ALA A 54 -5.27 6.91 10.67
CA ALA A 54 -6.38 7.46 11.46
C ALA A 54 -7.26 6.38 12.11
N TYR A 55 -7.29 5.18 11.53
CA TYR A 55 -7.99 4.03 12.08
C TYR A 55 -7.19 3.33 13.20
N LEU A 56 -5.89 3.59 13.33
CA LEU A 56 -5.09 2.99 14.39
C LEU A 56 -5.48 3.57 15.76
N PRO A 57 -5.50 2.75 16.82
CA PRO A 57 -5.74 3.23 18.18
C PRO A 57 -4.62 4.16 18.64
N GLN A 58 -4.97 5.17 19.44
CA GLN A 58 -4.01 6.15 19.99
C GLN A 58 -2.94 5.48 20.87
N GLU A 59 -3.34 4.46 21.63
CA GLU A 59 -2.43 3.61 22.38
C GLU A 59 -2.49 2.19 21.82
N ILE A 60 -1.39 1.75 21.23
CA ILE A 60 -1.22 0.35 20.82
C ILE A 60 -0.86 -0.44 22.07
N ILE A 61 -1.88 -0.91 22.82
CA ILE A 61 -1.65 -1.91 23.87
C ILE A 61 -1.29 -3.22 23.17
N ILE A 62 0.00 -3.41 22.86
CA ILE A 62 0.51 -4.68 22.36
C ILE A 62 0.43 -5.67 23.52
N LYS A 63 -0.70 -6.39 23.63
CA LYS A 63 -0.80 -7.53 24.54
C LYS A 63 0.12 -8.60 23.99
N LYS A 64 1.26 -8.82 24.64
CA LYS A 64 2.10 -9.99 24.38
C LYS A 64 1.20 -11.21 24.56
N GLN A 65 1.00 -12.00 23.50
CA GLN A 65 0.37 -13.30 23.67
C GLN A 65 1.23 -14.10 24.64
N GLU A 66 0.66 -14.43 25.79
CA GLU A 66 1.19 -15.47 26.65
C GLU A 66 0.96 -16.78 25.92
N ASN A 67 2.03 -17.29 25.28
CA ASN A 67 2.01 -18.63 24.70
C ASN A 67 1.81 -19.62 25.86
N ARG A 68 0.67 -20.31 25.88
CA ARG A 68 0.43 -21.48 26.73
C ARG A 68 0.57 -22.75 25.90
#